data_AF-A0A535LCW9-F1
#
_entry.id   AF-A0A535LCW9-F1
#
_cell.length_a   1.000
_cell.length_b   1.000
_cell.length_c   1.000
_cell.angle_alpha   90.00
_cell.angle_beta   90.00
_cell.angle_gamma   90.00
#
_symmetry.space_group_name_H-M   'P 1'
#
loop_
_entity.id
_entity.type
_entity.pdbx_description
1 polymer ?
#
loop_
_entity_poly.entity_id
_entity_poly.type
_entity_poly.pdbx_seq_one_letter_code
_entity_poly.pdbx_strand_id
1 'polypeptide(L)' 'FQREAEDWLERGFRAIKLHVWGDADRDIELCRAIRKQVGPGIALMVDAVGSYSLDDALRVGRKLDELG' A
#
# COMPACT_ATOMS: atom_id res chain seq x y z
N PHE A 1 -3.56 11.80 3.87
CA PHE A 1 -3.40 10.34 4.00
C PHE A 1 -3.38 9.79 5.42
N GLN A 2 -2.38 10.08 6.27
CA GLN A 2 -2.30 9.40 7.58
C GLN A 2 -3.57 9.62 8.43
N ARG A 3 -4.01 10.87 8.63
CA ARG A 3 -5.27 11.12 9.36
C ARG A 3 -6.50 10.49 8.71
N GLU A 4 -6.56 10.51 7.38
CA GLU A 4 -7.71 9.96 6.64
C GLU A 4 -7.83 8.45 6.83
N ALA A 5 -6.71 7.71 6.87
CA ALA A 5 -6.75 6.26 7.02
C ALA A 5 -7.46 5.86 8.32
N GLU A 6 -7.12 6.51 9.43
CA GLU A 6 -7.75 6.26 10.74
C GLU A 6 -9.25 6.59 10.71
N ASP A 7 -9.62 7.75 10.17
CA ASP A 7 -11.03 8.17 10.03
C ASP A 7 -11.86 7.15 9.23
N TRP A 8 -11.31 6.59 8.15
CA TRP A 8 -11.99 5.58 7.36
C TRP A 8 -12.12 4.24 8.10
N LEU A 9 -11.12 3.85 8.89
CA LEU A 9 -11.19 2.64 9.71
C LEU A 9 -12.26 2.75 10.80
N GLU A 10 -12.36 3.92 11.46
CA GLU A 10 -13.43 4.22 12.42
C GLU A 10 -14.82 4.13 11.78
N ARG A 11 -14.94 4.53 10.51
CA ARG A 11 -16.16 4.40 9.71
C ARG A 11 -16.46 2.98 9.22
N GLY A 12 -15.63 2.00 9.59
CA GLY A 12 -15.88 0.58 9.31
C GLY A 12 -15.23 0.05 8.02
N PHE A 13 -14.45 0.85 7.30
CA PHE A 13 -13.71 0.34 6.15
C PHE A 13 -12.64 -0.66 6.61
N ARG A 14 -12.33 -1.64 5.76
CA ARG A 14 -11.41 -2.76 6.07
C ARG A 14 -10.33 -3.00 5.01
N ALA A 15 -10.28 -2.15 3.99
CA ALA A 15 -9.34 -2.25 2.89
C ALA A 15 -8.92 -0.86 2.41
N ILE A 16 -7.67 -0.74 1.98
CA ILE A 16 -7.07 0.47 1.43
C ILE A 16 -6.40 0.11 0.10
N LYS A 17 -6.63 0.92 -0.93
CA LYS A 17 -5.89 0.87 -2.19
C LYS A 17 -5.17 2.19 -2.42
N LEU A 18 -3.85 2.13 -2.53
CA LEU A 18 -3.00 3.29 -2.74
C LEU A 18 -2.86 3.57 -4.22
N HIS A 19 -3.18 4.78 -4.65
CA HIS A 19 -2.76 5.27 -5.95
C HIS A 19 -1.36 5.84 -5.80
N VAL A 20 -0.38 5.21 -6.43
CA VAL A 20 1.04 5.44 -6.14
C VAL A 20 1.74 6.21 -7.26
N TRP A 21 3.04 6.45 -7.10
CA TRP A 21 3.83 7.24 -8.06
C TRP A 21 4.32 6.42 -9.26
N GLY A 22 4.42 5.09 -9.12
CA GLY A 22 5.05 4.24 -10.13
C GLY A 22 6.56 4.08 -9.95
N ASP A 23 7.09 4.56 -8.82
CA ASP A 23 8.49 4.38 -8.41
C ASP A 23 8.54 3.28 -7.36
N ALA A 24 9.07 2.11 -7.73
CA ALA A 24 8.99 0.92 -6.88
C ALA A 24 9.55 1.13 -5.46
N ASP A 25 10.65 1.86 -5.32
CA ASP A 25 11.30 2.05 -4.02
C ASP A 25 10.49 3.02 -3.16
N ARG A 26 10.01 4.13 -3.74
CA ARG A 26 9.16 5.08 -3.02
C ARG A 26 7.81 4.48 -2.65
N ASP A 27 7.24 3.67 -3.54
CA ASP A 27 5.95 3.02 -3.35
C ASP A 27 6.03 1.93 -2.27
N ILE A 28 7.15 1.18 -2.21
CA ILE A 28 7.43 0.23 -1.13
C ILE A 28 7.49 0.93 0.23
N GLU A 29 8.19 2.06 0.33
CA GLU A 29 8.29 2.80 1.59
C GLU A 29 6.94 3.36 2.04
N LEU A 30 6.09 3.79 1.08
CA LEU A 30 4.71 4.15 1.38
C LEU A 30 3.92 2.95 1.92
N CYS A 31 4.04 1.78 1.31
CA CYS A 31 3.35 0.57 1.77
C CYS A 31 3.77 0.19 3.20
N ARG A 32 5.06 0.28 3.52
CA ARG A 32 5.58 0.06 4.88
C ARG A 32 4.98 1.04 5.87
N ALA A 33 4.97 2.33 5.53
CA ALA A 33 4.43 3.37 6.40
C ALA A 33 2.95 3.17 6.67
N ILE A 34 2.15 2.85 5.64
CA ILE A 34 0.73 2.59 5.78
C ILE A 34 0.48 1.31 6.58
N ARG A 35 1.17 0.20 6.28
CA ARG A 35 1.04 -1.05 7.06
C ARG A 35 1.33 -0.83 8.55
N LYS A 36 2.39 -0.08 8.87
CA LYS A 36 2.71 0.27 10.27
C LYS A 36 1.58 1.05 10.95
N GLN A 37 0.89 1.90 10.20
CA GLN A 37 -0.18 2.73 10.73
C GLN A 37 -1.49 1.95 10.93
N VAL A 38 -1.91 1.18 9.93
CA VAL A 38 -3.24 0.55 9.92
C VAL A 38 -3.27 -0.85 10.55
N GLY A 39 -2.09 -1.41 10.85
CA GLY A 39 -1.93 -2.75 11.40
C GLY A 39 -2.18 -3.86 10.37
N PRO A 40 -1.91 -5.13 10.71
CA PRO A 40 -1.98 -6.25 9.75
C PRO A 40 -3.40 -6.68 9.37
N GLY A 41 -4.44 -6.21 10.09
CA GLY A 41 -5.83 -6.64 9.85
C GLY A 41 -6.55 -5.95 8.69
N ILE A 42 -5.89 -5.01 8.02
CA ILE A 42 -6.46 -4.21 6.92
C ILE A 42 -5.86 -4.66 5.60
N ALA A 43 -6.70 -4.97 4.61
CA ALA A 43 -6.23 -5.33 3.28
C ALA A 43 -5.55 -4.11 2.61
N LEU A 44 -4.30 -4.26 2.20
CA LEU A 44 -3.50 -3.20 1.58
C LEU A 44 -3.21 -3.55 0.12
N MET A 45 -3.57 -2.65 -0.79
CA MET A 45 -3.38 -2.82 -2.24
C MET A 45 -2.67 -1.61 -2.83
N VAL A 46 -2.01 -1.82 -3.97
CA VAL A 46 -1.34 -0.78 -4.76
C VAL A 46 -1.95 -0.73 -6.15
N ASP A 47 -2.19 0.49 -6.63
CA ASP A 47 -2.61 0.81 -7.98
C ASP A 47 -1.57 1.74 -8.61
N ALA A 48 -0.66 1.15 -9.38
CA ALA A 48 0.40 1.85 -10.09
C ALA A 48 -0.03 2.34 -11.47
N VAL A 49 -1.27 2.11 -11.90
CA VAL A 49 -1.78 2.54 -13.22
C VAL A 49 -0.87 2.08 -14.38
N GLY A 50 -0.34 0.86 -14.28
CA GLY A 50 0.51 0.25 -15.32
C GLY A 50 1.90 0.89 -15.48
N SER A 51 2.36 1.71 -14.53
CA SER A 51 3.65 2.41 -14.61
C SER A 51 4.87 1.52 -14.33
N TYR A 52 4.70 0.39 -13.65
CA TYR A 52 5.82 -0.50 -13.32
C TYR A 52 6.36 -1.26 -14.54
N SER A 53 7.69 -1.40 -14.58
CA SER A 53 8.30 -2.49 -15.33
C SER A 53 7.96 -3.84 -14.70
N LEU A 54 8.26 -4.95 -15.40
CA LEU A 54 8.09 -6.29 -14.83
C LEU A 54 8.91 -6.48 -13.53
N ASP A 55 10.14 -5.99 -13.50
CA ASP A 55 11.01 -6.12 -12.33
C ASP A 55 10.46 -5.32 -11.13
N ASP A 56 10.03 -4.08 -11.39
CA ASP A 56 9.40 -3.22 -10.37
C ASP A 56 8.12 -3.86 -9.82
N ALA A 57 7.26 -4.39 -10.69
CA ALA A 57 6.04 -5.07 -10.28
C ALA A 57 6.32 -6.29 -9.41
N LEU A 58 7.35 -7.09 -9.74
CA LEU A 58 7.78 -8.22 -8.93
C LEU A 58 8.33 -7.79 -7.57
N ARG A 59 9.12 -6.70 -7.52
CA ARG A 59 9.67 -6.15 -6.27
C ARG A 59 8.57 -5.66 -5.35
N VAL A 60 7.64 -4.85 -5.87
CA VAL A 60 6.51 -4.30 -5.09
C VAL A 60 5.58 -5.42 -4.64
N GLY A 61 5.23 -6.35 -5.53
CA GLY A 61 4.36 -7.48 -5.22
C GLY A 61 4.92 -8.37 -4.10
N ARG A 62 6.21 -8.74 -4.16
CA ARG A 62 6.87 -9.51 -3.09
C ARG A 62 6.89 -8.74 -1.77
N LYS A 63 7.11 -7.42 -1.82
CA LYS A 63 7.12 -6.62 -0.61
C LYS A 63 5.73 -6.53 0.03
N LEU A 64 4.68 -6.41 -0.77
CA LEU A 64 3.31 -6.45 -0.27
C LEU A 64 3.00 -7.79 0.40
N ASP A 65 3.43 -8.90 -0.20
CA ASP A 65 3.27 -10.24 0.39
C ASP A 65 3.97 -10.37 1.75
N GLU A 66 5.20 -9.85 1.88
CA GLU A 66 5.92 -9.79 3.16
C GLU A 66 5.21 -8.94 4.24
N LEU A 67 4.44 -7.92 3.84
CA LEU A 67 3.75 -7.02 4.75
C LEU A 67 2.41 -7.58 5.27
N GLY A 68 1.94 -8.69 4.69
CA GLY A 68 0.58 -9.22 4.91
C GLY A 68 -0.51 -8.25 4.46
#